data_AF-A0A7W1H6L0-F1
#
_entry.id   AF-A0A7W1H6L0-F1
#
_cell.length_a   1.000
_cell.length_b   1.000
_cell.length_c   1.000
_cell.angle_alpha   90.00
_cell.angle_beta   90.00
_cell.angle_gamma   90.00
#
_symmetry.space_group_name_H-M   'P 1'
#
loop_
_entity.id
_entity.type
_entity.pdbx_description
1 polymer ?
#
loop_
_entity_poly.entity_id
_entity_poly.type
_entity_poly.pdbx_seq_one_letter_code
_entity_poly.pdbx_strand_id
1 'polypeptide(L)'
;METSNSRSFLSRKVAWLTLLLIAVVALALVLLPVWIIQPFRPQSQRGLELSYAMRRWSPVLTLIVAAAALTLVMWLWRSSRRWWRKALLIIVLVPVLAATWFARQNHFEWLFNPLANAAYAKTSEAGHVADNDIVIAIDLNGDAAAYPVRLMAYHHIVQDIVGGTPIVATY
;
A
#
# COMPACT_ATOMS: atom_id res chain seq x y z
N MET A 1 50.29 6.88 32.42
CA MET A 1 49.01 7.58 32.16
C MET A 1 48.38 6.89 30.97
N GLU A 2 47.59 5.84 31.21
CA GLU A 2 46.94 5.03 30.17
C GLU A 2 45.85 5.87 29.49
N THR A 3 45.95 6.01 28.17
CA THR A 3 44.91 6.63 27.36
C THR A 3 43.73 5.68 27.26
N SER A 4 42.58 6.07 27.83
CA SER A 4 41.36 5.29 27.76
C SER A 4 40.95 5.14 26.30
N ASN A 5 41.01 3.90 25.82
CA ASN A 5 40.60 3.52 24.49
C ASN A 5 39.06 3.61 24.44
N SER A 6 38.53 4.75 23.98
CA SER A 6 37.08 4.93 23.80
C SER A 6 36.61 4.00 22.67
N ARG A 7 36.25 2.77 23.06
CA ARG A 7 35.63 1.81 22.14
C ARG A 7 34.32 2.42 21.68
N SER A 8 34.28 2.94 20.45
CA SER A 8 33.01 3.29 19.81
C SER A 8 32.13 2.04 19.82
N PHE A 9 31.00 2.08 20.54
CA PHE A 9 30.14 0.91 20.73
C PHE A 9 29.61 0.30 19.42
N LEU A 10 29.64 1.05 18.32
CA LEU A 10 29.15 0.60 17.02
C LEU A 10 30.31 0.28 16.05
N SER A 11 30.61 -1.01 15.88
CA SER A 11 31.49 -1.43 14.79
C SER A 11 30.80 -1.21 13.43
N ARG A 12 31.58 -1.04 12.35
CA ARG A 12 31.00 -0.88 11.00
C ARG A 12 30.14 -2.06 10.58
N LYS A 13 30.52 -3.29 10.95
CA LYS A 13 29.73 -4.49 10.67
C LYS A 13 28.37 -4.42 11.35
N VAL A 14 28.36 -4.01 12.63
CA VAL A 14 27.12 -3.82 13.40
C VAL A 14 26.26 -2.74 12.74
N ALA A 15 26.83 -1.58 12.37
CA ALA A 15 26.08 -0.51 11.71
C ALA A 15 25.42 -0.93 10.38
N TRP A 16 26.09 -1.74 9.55
CA TRP A 16 25.50 -2.30 8.34
C TRP A 16 24.36 -3.27 8.65
N LEU A 17 24.54 -4.17 9.62
CA LEU A 17 23.49 -5.10 10.06
C LEU A 17 22.29 -4.34 10.63
N THR A 18 22.53 -3.31 11.44
CA THR A 18 21.47 -2.44 11.98
C THR A 18 20.73 -1.71 10.86
N LEU A 19 21.45 -1.20 9.85
CA LEU A 19 20.82 -0.53 8.70
C LEU A 19 19.92 -1.50 7.90
N LEU A 20 20.38 -2.74 7.67
CA LEU A 20 19.57 -3.76 7.00
C LEU A 20 18.33 -4.14 7.83
N LEU A 21 18.48 -4.31 9.15
CA LEU A 21 17.36 -4.57 10.04
C LEU A 21 16.34 -3.43 10.02
N ILE A 22 16.81 -2.19 10.06
CA ILE A 22 15.99 -0.98 9.91
C ILE A 22 15.20 -1.01 8.60
N ALA A 23 15.81 -1.41 7.48
CA ALA A 23 15.11 -1.54 6.20
C ALA A 23 14.02 -2.61 6.24
N VAL A 24 14.30 -3.79 6.83
CA VAL A 24 13.30 -4.84 7.01
C VAL A 24 12.15 -4.36 7.90
N VAL A 25 12.45 -3.70 9.01
CA VAL A 25 11.43 -3.14 9.91
C VAL A 25 10.58 -2.08 9.19
N ALA A 26 11.20 -1.17 8.42
CA ALA A 26 10.47 -0.16 7.65
C ALA A 26 9.49 -0.79 6.66
N LEU A 27 9.88 -1.88 5.98
CA LEU A 27 8.98 -2.62 5.07
C LEU A 27 7.89 -3.36 5.85
N ALA A 28 8.21 -4.01 6.97
CA ALA A 28 7.24 -4.72 7.80
C ALA A 28 6.15 -3.79 8.36
N LEU A 29 6.56 -2.65 8.93
CA LEU A 29 5.96 -1.31 8.74
C LEU A 29 4.61 -1.25 8.03
N VAL A 30 4.71 -1.50 6.74
CA VAL A 30 3.71 -1.14 5.76
C VAL A 30 3.14 -2.35 5.03
N LEU A 31 3.91 -3.42 4.87
CA LEU A 31 3.48 -4.62 4.16
C LEU A 31 2.66 -5.57 5.04
N LEU A 32 2.97 -5.68 6.33
CA LEU A 32 2.21 -6.57 7.22
C LEU A 32 0.74 -6.18 7.37
N PRO A 33 0.36 -4.91 7.62
CA PRO A 33 -1.06 -4.57 7.69
C PRO A 33 -1.77 -4.88 6.36
N VAL A 34 -1.15 -4.59 5.21
CA VAL A 34 -1.70 -4.92 3.87
C VAL A 34 -1.95 -6.42 3.73
N TRP A 35 -1.00 -7.24 4.19
CA TRP A 35 -1.09 -8.69 4.11
C TRP A 35 -2.16 -9.28 5.05
N ILE A 36 -2.34 -8.69 6.23
CA ILE A 36 -3.34 -9.14 7.22
C ILE A 36 -4.77 -8.79 6.75
N ILE A 37 -5.00 -7.59 6.22
CA ILE A 37 -6.31 -7.16 5.71
C ILE A 37 -6.41 -7.30 4.18
N GLN A 38 -5.97 -8.45 3.67
CA GLN A 38 -6.08 -8.76 2.25
C GLN A 38 -7.55 -8.78 1.78
N PRO A 39 -7.84 -8.18 0.60
CA PRO A 39 -9.11 -8.37 -0.07
C PRO A 39 -9.37 -9.85 -0.37
N PHE A 40 -10.65 -10.23 -0.43
CA PHE A 40 -11.11 -11.57 -0.81
C PHE A 40 -10.68 -12.72 0.11
N ARG A 41 -10.22 -12.41 1.33
CA ARG A 41 -10.02 -13.40 2.40
C ARG A 41 -10.89 -13.04 3.61
N PRO A 42 -11.46 -14.04 4.31
CA PRO A 42 -12.13 -13.78 5.58
C PRO A 42 -11.20 -13.09 6.57
N GLN A 43 -11.65 -11.99 7.16
CA GLN A 43 -10.88 -11.21 8.13
C GLN A 43 -11.35 -11.53 9.55
N SER A 44 -10.41 -11.79 10.45
CA SER A 44 -10.72 -11.95 11.88
C SER A 44 -10.77 -10.60 12.58
N GLN A 45 -11.57 -10.48 13.63
CA GLN A 45 -11.65 -9.26 14.45
C GLN A 45 -10.26 -8.81 14.94
N ARG A 46 -9.48 -9.75 15.50
CA ARG A 46 -8.13 -9.47 16.00
C ARG A 46 -7.16 -9.04 14.90
N GLY A 47 -7.26 -9.64 13.72
CA GLY A 47 -6.44 -9.25 12.56
C GLY A 47 -6.75 -7.82 12.12
N LEU A 48 -8.04 -7.47 12.10
CA LEU A 48 -8.50 -6.12 11.76
C LEU A 48 -7.97 -5.09 12.77
N GLU A 49 -8.19 -5.32 14.06
CA GLU A 49 -7.70 -4.46 15.15
C GLU A 49 -6.18 -4.23 15.05
N LEU A 50 -5.41 -5.30 14.88
CA LEU A 50 -3.96 -5.23 14.73
C LEU A 50 -3.58 -4.41 13.50
N SER A 51 -4.19 -4.68 12.35
CA SER A 51 -3.92 -3.95 11.10
C SER A 51 -4.20 -2.47 11.20
N TYR A 52 -5.35 -2.08 11.79
CA TYR A 52 -5.67 -0.67 12.00
C TYR A 52 -4.72 -0.01 12.99
N ALA A 53 -4.34 -0.69 14.07
CA ALA A 53 -3.35 -0.18 15.01
C ALA A 53 -2.00 0.04 14.31
N MET A 54 -1.53 -0.93 13.52
CA MET A 54 -0.31 -0.80 12.73
C MET A 54 -0.41 0.38 11.76
N ARG A 55 -1.45 0.44 10.91
CA ARG A 55 -1.64 1.54 9.94
C ARG A 55 -1.68 2.91 10.60
N ARG A 56 -2.29 3.03 11.79
CA ARG A 56 -2.33 4.28 12.55
C ARG A 56 -0.94 4.77 12.96
N TRP A 57 -0.06 3.85 13.36
CA TRP A 57 1.27 4.19 13.86
C TRP A 57 2.36 4.18 12.77
N SER A 58 2.17 3.46 11.66
CA SER A 58 3.15 3.33 10.59
C SER A 58 3.73 4.68 10.12
N PRO A 59 2.95 5.75 9.87
CA PRO A 59 3.51 7.03 9.41
C PRO A 59 4.59 7.61 10.34
N VAL A 60 4.36 7.55 11.66
CA VAL A 60 5.27 8.07 12.67
C VAL A 60 6.46 7.13 12.85
N LEU A 61 6.21 5.83 12.93
CA LEU A 61 7.26 4.83 13.12
C LEU A 61 8.21 4.78 11.91
N THR A 62 7.70 4.86 10.68
CA THR A 62 8.55 4.88 9.48
C THR A 62 9.41 6.15 9.42
N LEU A 63 8.91 7.29 9.91
CA LEU A 63 9.72 8.51 10.01
C LEU A 63 10.88 8.36 11.00
N ILE A 64 10.62 7.79 12.18
CA ILE A 64 11.65 7.54 13.20
C ILE A 64 12.71 6.59 12.64
N VAL A 65 12.28 5.48 12.02
CA VAL A 65 13.16 4.49 11.41
C VAL A 65 13.95 5.08 10.24
N ALA A 66 13.33 5.94 9.41
CA ALA A 66 14.02 6.64 8.32
C ALA A 66 15.06 7.64 8.81
N ALA A 67 14.79 8.38 9.90
CA ALA A 67 15.77 9.28 10.51
C ALA A 67 16.98 8.51 11.09
N ALA A 68 16.72 7.36 11.72
CA ALA A 68 17.78 6.46 12.19
C ALA A 68 18.60 5.89 11.02
N ALA A 69 17.93 5.45 9.95
CA ALA A 69 18.57 4.99 8.72
C ALA A 69 19.47 6.06 8.11
N LEU A 70 18.96 7.29 7.98
CA LEU A 70 19.68 8.42 7.40
C LEU A 70 20.92 8.77 8.23
N THR A 71 20.81 8.75 9.56
CA THR A 71 21.93 8.97 10.48
C THR A 71 23.03 7.93 10.27
N LEU A 72 22.66 6.65 10.18
CA LEU A 72 23.62 5.56 9.91
C LEU A 72 24.23 5.67 8.51
N VAL A 73 23.43 6.00 7.49
CA VAL A 73 23.91 6.21 6.13
C VAL A 73 24.92 7.36 6.09
N MET A 74 24.63 8.52 6.70
CA MET A 74 25.56 9.65 6.75
C MET A 74 26.88 9.28 7.44
N TRP A 75 26.80 8.52 8.54
CA TRP A 75 27.99 8.03 9.25
C TRP A 75 28.82 7.03 8.42
N LEU A 76 28.16 6.02 7.81
CA LEU A 76 28.81 5.03 6.93
C LEU A 76 29.36 5.66 5.64
N TRP A 77 28.70 6.69 5.12
CA TRP A 77 29.08 7.41 3.91
C TRP A 77 30.41 8.15 4.08
N ARG A 78 30.55 8.89 5.18
CA ARG A 78 31.78 9.64 5.52
C ARG A 78 33.00 8.72 5.61
N SER A 79 32.80 7.48 6.06
CA SER A 79 33.89 6.50 6.22
C SER A 79 34.14 5.63 4.99
N SER A 80 33.34 5.79 3.93
CA SER A 80 33.40 4.97 2.71
C SER A 80 34.15 5.69 1.59
N ARG A 81 35.36 5.20 1.27
CA ARG A 81 36.16 5.70 0.14
C ARG A 81 35.77 5.10 -1.22
N ARG A 82 35.15 3.91 -1.22
CA ARG A 82 34.79 3.19 -2.46
C ARG A 82 33.37 3.55 -2.92
N TRP A 83 33.19 3.83 -4.21
CA TRP A 83 31.90 4.24 -4.79
C TRP A 83 30.81 3.16 -4.67
N TRP A 84 31.14 1.88 -4.84
CA TRP A 84 30.16 0.79 -4.75
C TRP A 84 29.53 0.67 -3.35
N ARG A 85 30.27 1.01 -2.28
CA ARG A 85 29.72 1.03 -0.91
C ARG A 85 28.68 2.13 -0.74
N LYS A 86 28.91 3.28 -1.37
CA LYS A 86 27.96 4.38 -1.43
C LYS A 86 26.71 4.00 -2.23
N ALA A 87 26.89 3.30 -3.35
CA ALA A 87 25.76 2.73 -4.11
C ALA A 87 24.93 1.76 -3.25
N LEU A 88 25.56 0.85 -2.51
CA LEU A 88 24.85 -0.06 -1.58
C LEU A 88 24.08 0.70 -0.50
N LEU A 89 24.63 1.78 0.07
CA LEU A 89 23.90 2.60 1.04
C LEU A 89 22.63 3.21 0.44
N ILE A 90 22.70 3.70 -0.80
CA ILE A 90 21.54 4.24 -1.52
C ILE A 90 20.51 3.13 -1.78
N ILE A 91 20.97 1.97 -2.26
CA ILE A 91 20.11 0.81 -2.52
C ILE A 91 19.33 0.40 -1.28
N VAL A 92 19.93 0.45 -0.08
CA VAL A 92 19.24 0.13 1.17
C VAL A 92 18.36 1.28 1.67
N LEU A 93 18.76 2.53 1.44
CA LEU A 93 17.98 3.71 1.86
C LEU A 93 16.69 3.88 1.04
N VAL A 94 16.71 3.57 -0.25
CA VAL A 94 15.55 3.73 -1.15
C VAL A 94 14.31 2.98 -0.64
N PRO A 95 14.35 1.69 -0.29
CA PRO A 95 13.22 0.97 0.31
C PRO A 95 12.69 1.60 1.61
N VAL A 96 13.58 2.16 2.45
CA VAL A 96 13.17 2.84 3.70
C VAL A 96 12.38 4.11 3.39
N LEU A 97 12.85 4.91 2.42
CA LEU A 97 12.15 6.12 1.98
C LEU A 97 10.83 5.77 1.29
N ALA A 98 10.82 4.74 0.44
CA ALA A 98 9.61 4.24 -0.21
C ALA A 98 8.57 3.78 0.82
N ALA A 99 8.98 3.04 1.86
CA ALA A 99 8.09 2.64 2.96
C ALA A 99 7.54 3.86 3.71
N THR A 100 8.36 4.88 3.95
CA THR A 100 7.93 6.12 4.63
C THR A 100 6.91 6.90 3.81
N TRP A 101 7.08 6.95 2.50
CA TRP A 101 6.08 7.52 1.59
C TRP A 101 4.80 6.68 1.57
N PHE A 102 4.93 5.37 1.41
CA PHE A 102 3.81 4.42 1.32
C PHE A 102 2.97 4.40 2.60
N ALA A 103 3.57 4.58 3.77
CA ALA A 103 2.86 4.62 5.06
C ALA A 103 1.78 5.72 5.12
N ARG A 104 1.87 6.74 4.27
CA ARG A 104 0.90 7.85 4.17
C ARG A 104 -0.08 7.72 3.02
N GLN A 105 0.05 6.68 2.20
CA GLN A 105 -0.83 6.44 1.07
C GLN A 105 -1.97 5.52 1.49
N ASN A 106 -3.16 5.78 0.96
CA ASN A 106 -4.25 4.82 1.03
C ASN A 106 -4.25 3.93 -0.21
N HIS A 107 -3.39 2.92 -0.24
CA HIS A 107 -3.24 2.02 -1.39
C HIS A 107 -4.53 1.27 -1.77
N PHE A 108 -5.53 1.18 -0.88
CA PHE A 108 -6.84 0.63 -1.21
C PHE A 108 -7.58 1.47 -2.25
N GLU A 109 -7.33 2.79 -2.32
CA GLU A 109 -7.88 3.65 -3.38
C GLU A 109 -7.27 3.34 -4.75
N TRP A 110 -6.08 2.74 -4.79
CA TRP A 110 -5.48 2.29 -6.05
C TRP A 110 -6.08 0.97 -6.51
N LEU A 111 -6.48 0.12 -5.57
CA LEU A 111 -7.15 -1.14 -5.86
C LEU A 111 -8.61 -0.92 -6.26
N PHE A 112 -9.26 0.08 -5.67
CA PHE A 112 -10.68 0.38 -5.85
C PHE A 112 -10.85 1.74 -6.52
N ASN A 113 -10.47 1.81 -7.79
CA ASN A 113 -10.48 3.07 -8.53
C ASN A 113 -11.92 3.43 -8.92
N PRO A 114 -12.48 4.58 -8.49
CA PRO A 114 -13.84 4.96 -8.85
C PRO A 114 -14.04 5.06 -10.37
N LEU A 115 -15.23 4.69 -10.85
CA LEU A 115 -15.60 4.86 -12.25
C LEU A 115 -16.05 6.31 -12.48
N ALA A 116 -15.12 7.18 -12.90
CA ALA A 116 -15.40 8.60 -13.07
C ALA A 116 -16.46 8.90 -14.15
N ASN A 117 -16.48 8.11 -15.22
CA ASN A 117 -17.46 8.20 -16.29
C ASN A 117 -18.02 6.82 -16.56
N ALA A 118 -19.25 6.56 -16.11
CA ALA A 118 -19.97 5.36 -16.49
C ALA A 118 -20.50 5.51 -17.92
N ALA A 119 -20.42 4.42 -18.68
CA ALA A 119 -20.98 4.35 -20.03
C ALA A 119 -21.70 3.03 -20.20
N TYR A 120 -22.75 3.05 -21.01
CA TYR A 120 -23.53 1.87 -21.34
C TYR A 120 -22.96 1.18 -22.57
N ALA A 121 -22.99 -0.15 -22.53
CA ALA A 121 -22.82 -0.98 -23.70
C ALA A 121 -24.10 -1.79 -23.91
N LYS A 122 -24.51 -1.97 -25.17
CA LYS A 122 -25.56 -2.95 -25.48
C LYS A 122 -25.06 -4.35 -25.11
N THR A 123 -25.98 -5.24 -24.78
CA THR A 123 -25.65 -6.65 -24.47
C THR A 123 -24.82 -7.31 -25.59
N SER A 124 -25.12 -6.99 -26.85
CA SER A 124 -24.37 -7.48 -28.02
C SER A 124 -22.95 -6.93 -28.16
N GLU A 125 -22.65 -5.81 -27.51
CA GLU A 125 -21.35 -5.12 -27.56
C GLU A 125 -20.52 -5.39 -26.29
N ALA A 126 -21.15 -5.90 -25.22
CA ALA A 126 -20.55 -6.20 -23.94
C ALA A 126 -19.84 -7.57 -23.91
N GLY A 127 -18.98 -7.86 -24.89
CA GLY A 127 -18.30 -9.17 -25.02
C GLY A 127 -17.36 -9.55 -23.87
N HIS A 128 -17.11 -8.64 -22.93
CA HIS A 128 -16.37 -8.89 -21.69
C HIS A 128 -17.27 -9.37 -20.54
N VAL A 129 -18.58 -9.49 -20.74
CA VAL A 129 -19.57 -10.04 -19.81
C VAL A 129 -20.07 -11.35 -20.40
N ALA A 130 -19.82 -12.46 -19.70
CA ALA A 130 -20.27 -13.78 -20.14
C ALA A 130 -21.75 -14.04 -19.76
N ASP A 131 -22.42 -14.94 -20.48
CA ASP A 131 -23.84 -15.27 -20.23
C ASP A 131 -24.14 -15.77 -18.81
N ASN A 132 -23.12 -16.30 -18.11
CA ASN A 132 -23.21 -16.79 -16.74
C ASN A 132 -22.60 -15.83 -15.70
N ASP A 133 -22.16 -14.63 -16.09
CA ASP A 133 -21.70 -13.62 -15.14
C ASP A 133 -22.88 -13.10 -14.30
N ILE A 134 -22.66 -12.92 -13.01
CA ILE A 134 -23.65 -12.34 -12.10
C ILE A 134 -23.68 -10.83 -12.32
N VAL A 135 -24.88 -10.28 -12.47
CA VAL A 135 -25.14 -8.84 -12.60
C VAL A 135 -26.11 -8.38 -11.53
N ILE A 136 -25.98 -7.12 -11.12
CA ILE A 136 -27.03 -6.39 -10.40
C ILE A 136 -27.90 -5.73 -11.48
N ALA A 137 -29.18 -6.07 -11.55
CA ALA A 137 -30.09 -5.52 -12.55
C ALA A 137 -31.11 -4.56 -11.93
N ILE A 138 -31.49 -3.55 -12.69
CA ILE A 138 -32.58 -2.63 -12.37
C ILE A 138 -33.46 -2.44 -13.61
N ASP A 139 -34.77 -2.42 -13.40
CA ASP A 139 -35.77 -2.02 -14.38
C ASP A 139 -36.62 -0.93 -13.74
N LEU A 140 -36.60 0.26 -14.33
CA LEU A 140 -37.27 1.43 -13.82
C LEU A 140 -37.85 2.27 -14.96
N ASN A 141 -39.14 2.59 -14.89
CA ASN A 141 -39.85 3.39 -15.89
C ASN A 141 -39.69 2.87 -17.34
N GLY A 142 -39.55 1.56 -17.53
CA GLY A 142 -39.38 0.92 -18.84
C GLY A 142 -37.96 0.98 -19.41
N ASP A 143 -37.00 1.43 -18.62
CA ASP A 143 -35.57 1.42 -18.93
C ASP A 143 -34.85 0.45 -17.99
N ALA A 144 -33.93 -0.35 -18.55
CA ALA A 144 -33.28 -1.43 -17.82
C ALA A 144 -31.77 -1.38 -17.97
N ALA A 145 -31.06 -1.54 -16.86
CA ALA A 145 -29.61 -1.54 -16.78
C ALA A 145 -29.11 -2.75 -15.98
N ALA A 146 -27.92 -3.23 -16.33
CA ALA A 146 -27.25 -4.33 -15.63
C ALA A 146 -25.80 -3.95 -15.33
N TYR A 147 -25.39 -4.17 -14.08
CA TYR A 147 -24.05 -3.85 -13.56
C TYR A 147 -23.33 -5.17 -13.22
N PRO A 148 -22.35 -5.61 -14.04
CA PRO A 148 -21.62 -6.84 -13.77
C PRO A 148 -20.90 -6.79 -12.42
N VAL A 149 -21.15 -7.78 -11.56
CA VAL A 149 -20.58 -7.83 -10.20
C VAL A 149 -19.06 -7.81 -10.23
N ARG A 150 -18.43 -8.43 -11.24
CA ARG A 150 -16.97 -8.39 -11.42
C ARG A 150 -16.43 -6.97 -11.60
N LEU A 151 -17.14 -6.10 -12.32
CA LEU A 151 -16.75 -4.70 -12.49
C LEU A 151 -17.08 -3.87 -11.26
N MET A 152 -18.26 -4.11 -10.66
CA MET A 152 -18.68 -3.47 -9.42
C MET A 152 -17.73 -3.78 -8.25
N ALA A 153 -17.18 -4.99 -8.16
CA ALA A 153 -16.21 -5.35 -7.14
C ALA A 153 -14.87 -4.58 -7.24
N TYR A 154 -14.58 -3.97 -8.39
CA TYR A 154 -13.41 -3.12 -8.57
C TYR A 154 -13.75 -1.63 -8.41
N HIS A 155 -14.85 -1.17 -9.00
CA HIS A 155 -15.23 0.24 -8.99
C HIS A 155 -16.09 0.66 -7.77
N HIS A 156 -16.70 -0.30 -7.09
CA HIS A 156 -17.61 -0.24 -5.93
C HIS A 156 -18.87 0.62 -6.06
N ILE A 157 -18.79 1.75 -6.77
CA ILE A 157 -19.86 2.73 -6.85
C ILE A 157 -20.00 3.15 -8.30
N VAL A 158 -21.21 3.04 -8.84
CA VAL A 158 -21.58 3.56 -10.16
C VAL A 158 -22.74 4.52 -9.97
N GLN A 159 -22.52 5.78 -10.29
CA GLN A 159 -23.57 6.81 -10.36
C GLN A 159 -24.23 6.72 -11.73
N ASP A 160 -25.55 6.68 -11.74
CA ASP A 160 -26.29 6.45 -12.97
C ASP A 160 -27.67 7.11 -12.98
N ILE A 161 -28.29 7.19 -14.15
CA ILE A 161 -29.68 7.63 -14.33
C ILE A 161 -30.39 6.57 -15.16
N VAL A 162 -31.30 5.83 -14.54
CA VAL A 162 -32.10 4.79 -15.22
C VAL A 162 -33.55 5.23 -15.25
N GLY A 163 -34.18 5.21 -16.43
CA GLY A 163 -35.58 5.62 -16.57
C GLY A 163 -35.86 7.05 -16.08
N GLY A 164 -34.87 7.95 -16.22
CA GLY A 164 -34.92 9.34 -15.73
C GLY A 164 -34.71 9.52 -14.22
N THR A 165 -34.45 8.46 -13.47
CA THR A 165 -34.24 8.53 -12.01
C THR A 165 -32.77 8.37 -11.67
N PRO A 166 -32.15 9.31 -10.93
CA PRO A 166 -30.79 9.16 -10.44
C PRO A 166 -30.69 8.01 -9.43
N ILE A 167 -29.70 7.14 -9.62
CA ILE A 167 -29.42 6.00 -8.75
C ILE A 167 -27.92 5.88 -8.47
N VAL A 168 -27.58 5.13 -7.43
CA VAL A 168 -26.21 4.71 -7.14
C VAL A 168 -26.19 3.20 -6.94
N ALA A 169 -25.58 2.48 -7.87
CA ALA A 169 -25.36 1.04 -7.75
C ALA A 169 -24.11 0.78 -6.90
N THR A 170 -24.17 -0.22 -6.00
CA THR A 170 -23.07 -0.60 -5.11
C THR A 170 -23.02 -2.10 -4.83
N TYR A 171 -21.83 -2.63 -4.54
CA TYR A 171 -21.54 -4.04 -4.22
C TYR A 171 -20.50 -4.16 -3.09
#